data_AF-A0A959AS94-F1
#
_entry.id   AF-A0A959AS94-F1
#
_cell.length_a   1.000
_cell.length_b   1.000
_cell.length_c   1.000
_cell.angle_alpha   90.00
_cell.angle_beta   90.00
_cell.angle_gamma   90.00
#
_symmetry.space_group_name_H-M   'P 1'
#
loop_
_entity.id
_entity.type
_entity.pdbx_description
1 polymer ?
#
loop_
_entity_poly.entity_id
_entity_poly.type
_entity_poly.pdbx_seq_one_letter_code
_entity_poly.pdbx_strand_id
1 'polypeptide(L)'
;AASITRIVASGKTVYGVNTGFGLLANTSIDKARLAELQRNLVMSHACGLGEKLDARVVRLVIALKVIGLARGHSGVRREVVDFLLTLLKKNALPQIPSQGSVGASGDLAPLAHLSAAMMGEGWIDFYGEPIFAMEALRKLDLKPLELGPKEGLALLNGTQVSTAIALDALFSAENVFTSALVAGAMSVDALQGSDAPFDARIHALRG
;
A
#
# COMPACT_ATOMS: atom_id res chain seq x y z
N ALA A 1 -14.69 7.93 -10.64
CA ALA A 1 -14.60 8.04 -12.11
C ALA A 1 -15.42 9.20 -12.71
N ALA A 2 -16.76 9.23 -12.61
CA ALA A 2 -17.60 10.17 -13.39
C ALA A 2 -17.23 11.67 -13.25
N SER A 3 -16.83 12.12 -12.07
CA SER A 3 -16.35 13.50 -11.86
C SER A 3 -15.04 13.78 -12.61
N ILE A 4 -14.12 12.81 -12.69
CA ILE A 4 -12.87 12.93 -13.46
C ILE A 4 -13.19 13.04 -14.95
N THR A 5 -14.10 12.21 -15.46
CA THR A 5 -14.55 12.28 -16.86
C THR A 5 -15.11 13.66 -17.20
N ARG A 6 -15.95 14.24 -16.34
CA ARG A 6 -16.48 15.61 -16.51
C ARG A 6 -15.38 16.67 -16.51
N ILE A 7 -14.38 16.55 -15.64
CA ILE A 7 -13.23 17.48 -15.58
C ILE A 7 -12.42 17.41 -16.89
N VAL A 8 -12.07 16.21 -17.34
CA VAL A 8 -11.32 16.01 -18.60
C VAL A 8 -12.11 16.56 -19.80
N ALA A 9 -13.43 16.36 -19.83
CA ALA A 9 -14.30 16.91 -20.86
C ALA A 9 -14.34 18.45 -20.84
N SER A 10 -14.32 19.07 -19.66
CA SER A 10 -14.41 20.53 -19.49
C SER A 10 -13.18 21.32 -19.98
N GLY A 11 -12.05 20.66 -20.22
CA GLY A 11 -10.80 21.32 -20.62
C GLY A 11 -10.10 22.09 -19.49
N LYS A 12 -10.66 22.12 -18.27
CA LYS A 12 -9.99 22.72 -17.11
C LYS A 12 -8.70 21.98 -16.77
N THR A 13 -7.64 22.73 -16.48
CA THR A 13 -6.36 22.19 -16.03
C THR A 13 -6.47 21.76 -14.57
N VAL A 14 -6.28 20.46 -14.30
CA VAL A 14 -6.37 19.87 -12.96
C VAL A 14 -5.19 18.94 -12.72
N TYR A 15 -4.49 19.18 -11.61
CA TYR A 15 -3.28 18.46 -11.23
C TYR A 15 -3.47 16.94 -11.27
N GLY A 16 -2.58 16.25 -11.99
CA GLY A 16 -2.57 14.80 -12.13
C GLY A 16 -3.76 14.20 -12.89
N VAL A 17 -4.63 15.03 -13.47
CA VAL A 17 -5.72 14.61 -14.36
C VAL A 17 -5.33 14.88 -15.82
N ASN A 18 -4.91 16.11 -16.14
CA ASN A 18 -4.46 16.52 -17.49
C ASN A 18 -3.19 17.39 -17.46
N THR A 19 -2.46 17.38 -16.34
CA THR A 19 -1.14 18.01 -16.20
C THR A 19 -0.07 16.96 -15.96
N GLY A 20 1.19 17.36 -16.07
CA GLY A 20 2.30 16.61 -15.48
C GLY A 20 2.27 16.58 -13.94
N PHE A 21 3.28 15.96 -13.34
CA PHE A 21 3.46 15.81 -11.90
C PHE A 21 4.71 16.56 -11.42
N GLY A 22 4.76 16.95 -10.14
CA GLY A 22 5.91 17.63 -9.56
C GLY A 22 6.26 18.93 -10.30
N LEU A 23 7.47 19.01 -10.85
CA LEU A 23 7.95 20.18 -11.60
C LEU A 23 7.04 20.54 -12.80
N LEU A 24 6.38 19.55 -13.39
CA LEU A 24 5.50 19.71 -14.56
C LEU A 24 4.02 19.88 -14.17
N ALA A 25 3.72 20.21 -12.92
CA ALA A 25 2.36 20.38 -12.42
C ALA A 25 1.52 21.41 -13.20
N ASN A 26 2.17 22.38 -13.85
CA ASN A 26 1.53 23.45 -14.63
C ASN A 26 1.57 23.21 -16.15
N THR A 27 2.12 22.09 -16.62
CA THR A 27 2.22 21.76 -18.04
C THR A 27 1.04 20.88 -18.45
N SER A 28 0.19 21.38 -19.35
CA SER A 28 -0.94 20.60 -19.89
C SER A 28 -0.43 19.47 -20.79
N ILE A 29 -1.03 18.30 -20.66
CA ILE A 29 -0.73 17.11 -21.47
C ILE A 29 -1.90 16.83 -22.39
N ASP A 30 -1.60 16.42 -23.62
CA ASP A 30 -2.61 16.01 -24.60
C ASP A 30 -3.45 14.85 -24.05
N LYS A 31 -4.77 14.91 -24.25
CA LYS A 31 -5.72 13.86 -23.88
C LYS A 31 -5.31 12.49 -24.43
N ALA A 32 -4.77 12.45 -25.65
CA ALA A 32 -4.32 11.21 -26.29
C ALA A 32 -3.13 10.54 -25.55
N ARG A 33 -2.38 11.30 -24.76
CA ARG A 33 -1.18 10.84 -24.03
C ARG A 33 -1.43 10.60 -22.54
N LEU A 34 -2.66 10.75 -22.05
CA LEU A 34 -2.94 10.62 -20.61
C LEU A 34 -2.70 9.19 -20.09
N ALA A 35 -3.05 8.16 -20.87
CA ALA A 35 -2.78 6.77 -20.50
C ALA A 35 -1.26 6.49 -20.43
N GLU A 36 -0.51 6.95 -21.44
CA GLU A 36 0.95 6.89 -21.48
C GLU A 36 1.57 7.58 -20.26
N LEU A 37 1.08 8.78 -19.91
CA LEU A 37 1.52 9.52 -18.73
C LEU A 37 1.33 8.72 -17.43
N GLN A 38 0.17 8.07 -17.24
CA GLN A 38 -0.06 7.26 -16.04
C GLN A 38 0.88 6.04 -15.99
N ARG A 39 1.07 5.36 -17.12
CA ARG A 39 2.01 4.24 -17.22
C ARG A 39 3.44 4.68 -16.88
N ASN A 40 3.90 5.78 -17.48
CA ASN A 40 5.24 6.30 -17.24
C ASN A 40 5.43 6.76 -15.79
N LEU A 41 4.39 7.33 -15.16
CA LEU A 41 4.42 7.65 -13.74
C LEU A 41 4.70 6.40 -12.89
N VAL A 42 3.96 5.33 -13.12
CA VAL A 42 4.15 4.06 -12.38
C VAL A 42 5.57 3.53 -12.62
N MET A 43 5.99 3.38 -13.88
CA MET A 43 7.27 2.76 -14.19
C MET A 43 8.46 3.57 -13.70
N SER A 44 8.41 4.90 -13.77
CA SER A 44 9.48 5.78 -13.26
C SER A 44 9.61 5.77 -11.74
N HIS A 45 8.54 5.46 -11.02
CA HIS A 45 8.51 5.43 -9.56
C HIS A 45 8.70 4.01 -8.99
N ALA A 46 8.64 2.96 -9.80
CA ALA A 46 8.91 1.57 -9.38
C ALA A 46 10.42 1.33 -9.16
N CYS A 47 11.05 2.18 -8.34
CA CYS A 47 12.48 2.23 -8.05
C CYS A 47 12.82 1.78 -6.62
N GLY A 48 11.88 1.13 -5.93
CA GLY A 48 12.13 0.52 -4.62
C GLY A 48 13.22 -0.55 -4.68
N LEU A 49 13.95 -0.72 -3.58
CA LEU A 49 15.11 -1.61 -3.45
C LEU A 49 15.03 -2.47 -2.18
N GLY A 50 16.00 -3.38 -2.03
CA GLY A 50 16.13 -4.26 -0.87
C GLY A 50 15.22 -5.49 -0.94
N GLU A 51 15.20 -6.24 0.15
CA GLU A 51 14.38 -7.44 0.28
C GLU A 51 12.90 -7.10 0.11
N LYS A 52 12.14 -8.04 -0.45
CA LYS A 52 10.68 -7.89 -0.58
C LYS A 52 10.02 -7.89 0.80
N LEU A 53 8.95 -7.12 0.93
CA LEU A 53 8.09 -7.13 2.11
C LEU A 53 7.46 -8.52 2.30
N ASP A 54 7.26 -8.88 3.57
CA ASP A 54 6.57 -10.11 3.92
C ASP A 54 5.14 -10.15 3.36
N ALA A 55 4.71 -11.35 2.98
CA ALA A 55 3.37 -11.57 2.40
C ALA A 55 2.24 -11.01 3.28
N ARG A 56 2.36 -11.13 4.61
CA ARG A 56 1.37 -10.58 5.56
C ARG A 56 1.29 -9.05 5.51
N VAL A 57 2.41 -8.37 5.31
CA VAL A 57 2.48 -6.91 5.17
C VAL A 57 1.89 -6.50 3.83
N VAL A 58 2.23 -7.18 2.73
CA VAL A 58 1.67 -6.89 1.40
C VAL A 58 0.14 -7.02 1.38
N ARG A 59 -0.44 -8.01 2.08
CA ARG A 59 -1.90 -8.10 2.25
C ARG A 59 -2.50 -6.87 2.92
N LEU A 60 -1.87 -6.37 4.00
CA LEU A 60 -2.30 -5.15 4.68
C LEU A 60 -2.20 -3.94 3.74
N VAL A 61 -1.13 -3.82 2.97
CA VAL A 61 -0.97 -2.75 1.96
C VAL A 61 -2.13 -2.74 0.97
N ILE A 62 -2.47 -3.90 0.39
CA ILE A 62 -3.57 -4.02 -0.56
C ILE A 62 -4.91 -3.67 0.11
N ALA A 63 -5.18 -4.20 1.31
CA ALA A 63 -6.41 -3.93 2.05
C ALA A 63 -6.57 -2.43 2.38
N LEU A 64 -5.51 -1.79 2.87
CA LEU A 64 -5.49 -0.35 3.17
C LEU A 64 -5.66 0.50 1.91
N LYS A 65 -5.10 0.06 0.77
CA LYS A 65 -5.30 0.76 -0.51
C LYS A 65 -6.75 0.66 -0.96
N VAL A 66 -7.37 -0.52 -0.87
CA VAL A 66 -8.80 -0.73 -1.15
C VAL A 66 -9.65 0.19 -0.27
N ILE A 67 -9.42 0.21 1.05
CA ILE A 67 -10.15 1.09 1.98
C ILE A 67 -10.01 2.56 1.56
N GLY A 68 -8.80 3.01 1.26
CA GLY A 68 -8.54 4.40 0.84
C GLY A 68 -9.27 4.76 -0.45
N LEU A 69 -9.21 3.91 -1.47
CA LEU A 69 -9.85 4.16 -2.77
C LEU A 69 -11.39 4.08 -2.69
N ALA A 70 -11.91 3.14 -1.90
CA ALA A 70 -13.35 2.89 -1.76
C ALA A 70 -14.13 4.04 -1.12
N ARG A 71 -13.45 4.96 -0.41
CA ARG A 71 -14.06 6.19 0.14
C ARG A 71 -14.53 7.17 -0.93
N GLY A 72 -14.15 6.98 -2.20
CA GLY A 72 -14.69 7.74 -3.32
C GLY A 72 -14.03 9.09 -3.61
N HIS A 73 -13.04 9.52 -2.81
CA HIS A 73 -12.32 10.79 -3.02
C HIS A 73 -11.13 10.69 -3.99
N SER A 74 -10.71 9.48 -4.35
CA SER A 74 -9.55 9.26 -5.24
C SER A 74 -9.90 9.36 -6.72
N GLY A 75 -11.18 9.23 -7.10
CA GLY A 75 -11.64 9.43 -8.48
C GLY A 75 -11.39 8.26 -9.43
N VAL A 76 -10.85 7.13 -8.94
CA VAL A 76 -10.60 5.90 -9.73
C VAL A 76 -11.89 5.24 -10.25
N ARG A 77 -11.75 4.34 -11.23
CA ARG A 77 -12.80 3.41 -11.63
C ARG A 77 -12.98 2.31 -10.59
N ARG A 78 -14.20 1.77 -10.52
CA ARG A 78 -14.52 0.62 -9.65
C ARG A 78 -13.67 -0.61 -9.97
N GLU A 79 -13.41 -0.82 -11.25
CA GLU A 79 -12.54 -1.89 -11.77
C GLU A 79 -11.17 -1.92 -11.07
N VAL A 80 -10.56 -0.77 -10.77
CA VAL A 80 -9.27 -0.69 -10.05
C VAL A 80 -9.37 -1.27 -8.64
N VAL A 81 -10.47 -0.98 -7.94
CA VAL A 81 -10.73 -1.49 -6.58
C VAL A 81 -11.04 -2.99 -6.62
N ASP A 82 -11.87 -3.42 -7.58
CA ASP A 82 -12.21 -4.83 -7.79
C ASP A 82 -10.98 -5.67 -8.16
N PHE A 83 -10.02 -5.09 -8.89
CA PHE A 83 -8.74 -5.71 -9.21
C PHE A 83 -7.92 -5.99 -7.95
N LEU A 84 -7.74 -4.98 -7.09
CA LEU A 84 -7.03 -5.12 -5.81
C LEU A 84 -7.70 -6.15 -4.89
N LEU A 85 -9.04 -6.13 -4.83
CA LEU A 85 -9.82 -7.13 -4.09
C LEU A 85 -9.59 -8.54 -4.64
N THR A 86 -9.47 -8.69 -5.97
CA THR A 86 -9.19 -9.99 -6.61
C THR A 86 -7.80 -10.50 -6.24
N LEU A 87 -6.76 -9.65 -6.31
CA LEU A 87 -5.41 -10.00 -5.86
C LEU A 87 -5.41 -10.47 -4.40
N LEU A 88 -6.08 -9.73 -3.52
CA LEU A 88 -6.19 -10.07 -2.09
C LEU A 88 -6.92 -11.41 -1.87
N LYS A 89 -8.07 -11.61 -2.53
CA LYS A 89 -8.89 -12.83 -2.44
C LYS A 89 -8.16 -14.05 -2.95
N LYS A 90 -7.35 -13.90 -4.00
CA LYS A 90 -6.61 -14.99 -4.65
C LYS A 90 -5.21 -15.19 -4.09
N ASN A 91 -4.83 -14.40 -3.08
CA ASN A 91 -3.49 -14.42 -2.50
C ASN A 91 -2.37 -14.27 -3.55
N ALA A 92 -2.61 -13.40 -4.54
CA ALA A 92 -1.63 -13.05 -5.56
C ALA A 92 -1.00 -11.73 -5.14
N LEU A 93 0.17 -11.80 -4.50
CA LEU A 93 0.77 -10.69 -3.79
C LEU A 93 1.93 -10.10 -4.60
N PRO A 94 1.83 -8.86 -5.11
CA PRO A 94 2.93 -8.20 -5.78
C PRO A 94 4.19 -8.17 -4.91
N GLN A 95 5.35 -8.39 -5.52
CA GLN A 95 6.61 -8.20 -4.83
C GLN A 95 6.87 -6.71 -4.67
N ILE A 96 6.89 -6.26 -3.43
CA ILE A 96 7.11 -4.87 -3.07
C ILE A 96 8.43 -4.80 -2.30
N PRO A 97 9.47 -4.16 -2.83
CA PRO A 97 10.73 -3.95 -2.10
C PRO A 97 10.52 -3.11 -0.83
N SER A 98 11.30 -3.42 0.21
CA SER A 98 11.16 -2.82 1.54
C SER A 98 11.74 -1.40 1.67
N GLN A 99 12.59 -0.95 0.75
CA GLN A 99 13.25 0.36 0.80
C GLN A 99 12.86 1.24 -0.39
N GLY A 100 12.96 2.57 -0.19
CA GLY A 100 12.77 3.58 -1.23
C GLY A 100 11.67 4.61 -0.93
N SER A 101 10.74 4.30 -0.02
CA SER A 101 9.82 5.32 0.51
C SER A 101 10.51 6.20 1.54
N VAL A 102 10.20 7.50 1.51
CA VAL A 102 10.61 8.48 2.54
C VAL A 102 9.41 8.94 3.40
N GLY A 103 8.22 8.39 3.18
CA GLY A 103 7.00 8.71 3.96
C GLY A 103 6.48 10.15 3.86
N ALA A 104 7.13 11.05 3.10
CA ALA A 104 6.80 12.48 3.06
C ALA A 104 5.62 12.83 2.13
N SER A 105 5.59 12.26 0.91
CA SER A 105 4.54 12.53 -0.10
C SER A 105 3.76 11.25 -0.45
N GLY A 106 3.69 10.33 0.51
CA GLY A 106 3.21 8.97 0.33
C GLY A 106 4.31 7.97 -0.01
N ASP A 107 3.91 6.70 0.00
CA ASP A 107 4.76 5.53 -0.23
C ASP A 107 4.92 5.24 -1.73
N LEU A 108 5.37 6.26 -2.47
CA LEU A 108 5.35 6.27 -3.93
C LEU A 108 6.06 5.06 -4.54
N ALA A 109 7.29 4.80 -4.12
CA ALA A 109 8.10 3.72 -4.69
C ALA A 109 7.52 2.32 -4.47
N PRO A 110 7.19 1.90 -3.23
CA PRO A 110 6.59 0.58 -3.02
C PRO A 110 5.16 0.46 -3.60
N LEU A 111 4.36 1.53 -3.61
CA LEU A 111 3.04 1.51 -4.24
C LEU A 111 3.11 1.52 -5.78
N ALA A 112 4.21 2.01 -6.35
CA ALA A 112 4.49 1.88 -7.77
C ALA A 112 4.76 0.42 -8.17
N HIS A 113 5.48 -0.34 -7.36
CA HIS A 113 5.67 -1.79 -7.57
C HIS A 113 4.34 -2.56 -7.52
N LEU A 114 3.46 -2.26 -6.55
CA LEU A 114 2.09 -2.79 -6.52
C LEU A 114 1.33 -2.47 -7.82
N SER A 115 1.41 -1.23 -8.28
CA SER A 115 0.69 -0.77 -9.48
C SER A 115 1.26 -1.35 -10.77
N ALA A 116 2.58 -1.51 -10.86
CA ALA A 116 3.27 -2.15 -11.98
C ALA A 116 2.80 -3.60 -12.14
N ALA A 117 2.67 -4.34 -11.04
CA ALA A 117 2.13 -5.70 -11.05
C ALA A 117 0.70 -5.78 -11.57
N MET A 118 -0.16 -4.83 -11.22
CA MET A 118 -1.52 -4.73 -11.78
C MET A 118 -1.52 -4.45 -13.30
N MET A 119 -0.49 -3.77 -13.79
CA MET A 119 -0.24 -3.53 -15.22
C MET A 119 0.48 -4.69 -15.92
N GLY A 120 0.70 -5.81 -15.24
CA GLY A 120 1.38 -6.99 -15.78
C GLY A 120 2.91 -6.91 -15.77
N GLU A 121 3.48 -5.92 -15.09
CA GLU A 121 4.93 -5.69 -15.00
C GLU A 121 5.49 -6.14 -13.64
N GLY A 122 6.75 -6.58 -13.61
CA GLY A 122 7.38 -7.05 -12.37
C GLY A 122 6.90 -8.44 -11.95
N TRP A 123 6.78 -8.66 -10.64
CA TRP A 123 6.63 -9.99 -10.04
C TRP A 123 5.47 -10.05 -9.07
N ILE A 124 4.81 -11.21 -9.02
CA ILE A 124 3.76 -11.54 -8.07
C ILE A 124 4.14 -12.86 -7.41
N ASP A 125 4.17 -12.88 -6.07
CA ASP A 125 4.22 -14.11 -5.29
C ASP A 125 2.86 -14.82 -5.41
N PHE A 126 2.85 -15.97 -6.07
CA PHE A 126 1.68 -16.79 -6.29
C PHE A 126 1.85 -18.11 -5.53
N TYR A 127 1.19 -18.23 -4.37
CA TYR A 127 1.33 -19.37 -3.46
C TYR A 127 2.77 -19.64 -2.98
N GLY A 128 3.55 -18.58 -2.77
CA GLY A 128 4.93 -18.67 -2.28
C GLY A 128 5.99 -18.70 -3.37
N GLU A 129 5.58 -18.88 -4.64
CA GLU A 129 6.49 -18.87 -5.78
C GLU A 129 6.43 -17.54 -6.53
N PRO A 130 7.57 -16.92 -6.83
CA PRO A 130 7.62 -15.69 -7.61
C PRO A 130 7.40 -16.00 -9.09
N ILE A 131 6.36 -15.41 -9.69
CA ILE A 131 6.11 -15.50 -11.12
C ILE A 131 5.96 -14.11 -11.73
N PHE A 132 6.22 -13.98 -13.03
CA PHE A 132 6.01 -12.70 -13.72
C PHE A 132 4.55 -12.26 -13.60
N ALA A 133 4.34 -10.97 -13.34
CA ALA A 133 3.01 -10.42 -13.10
C ALA A 133 2.05 -10.74 -14.27
N MET A 134 2.50 -10.59 -15.52
CA MET A 134 1.72 -10.98 -16.70
C MET A 134 1.22 -12.43 -16.67
N GLU A 135 2.05 -13.37 -16.21
CA GLU A 135 1.67 -14.78 -16.09
C GLU A 135 0.68 -14.99 -14.94
N ALA A 136 0.92 -14.37 -13.79
CA ALA A 136 0.01 -14.41 -12.65
C ALA A 136 -1.38 -13.88 -13.04
N LEU A 137 -1.45 -12.73 -13.71
CA LEU A 137 -2.71 -12.16 -14.17
C LEU A 137 -3.46 -13.11 -15.11
N ARG A 138 -2.75 -13.76 -16.05
CA ARG A 138 -3.35 -14.78 -16.92
C ARG A 138 -3.92 -15.97 -16.13
N LYS A 139 -3.20 -16.46 -15.12
CA LYS A 139 -3.68 -17.55 -14.24
C LYS A 139 -4.90 -17.13 -13.40
N LEU A 140 -5.07 -15.83 -13.17
CA LEU A 140 -6.21 -15.25 -12.46
C LEU A 140 -7.39 -14.86 -13.37
N ASP A 141 -7.27 -15.07 -14.69
CA ASP A 141 -8.21 -14.57 -15.70
C ASP A 141 -8.39 -13.04 -15.64
N LEU A 142 -7.30 -12.34 -15.32
CA LEU A 142 -7.21 -10.89 -15.32
C LEU A 142 -6.43 -10.39 -16.53
N LYS A 143 -6.93 -9.33 -17.16
CA LYS A 143 -6.17 -8.56 -18.15
C LYS A 143 -5.30 -7.53 -17.44
N PRO A 144 -4.10 -7.21 -17.95
CA PRO A 144 -3.32 -6.08 -17.45
C PRO A 144 -4.14 -4.80 -17.41
N LEU A 145 -4.07 -4.08 -16.29
CA LEU A 145 -4.85 -2.87 -16.10
C LEU A 145 -4.27 -1.72 -16.93
N GLU A 146 -5.06 -1.21 -17.88
CA GLU A 146 -4.76 0.06 -18.55
C GLU A 146 -5.25 1.21 -17.67
N LEU A 147 -4.36 2.09 -17.24
CA LEU A 147 -4.68 3.17 -16.31
C LEU A 147 -5.35 4.37 -17.01
N GLY A 148 -6.48 4.79 -16.46
CA GLY A 148 -7.19 6.00 -16.87
C GLY A 148 -6.65 7.26 -16.20
N PRO A 149 -7.13 8.46 -16.60
CA PRO A 149 -6.69 9.72 -16.02
C PRO A 149 -6.75 9.72 -14.48
N LYS A 150 -5.68 10.20 -13.83
CA LYS A 150 -5.48 10.24 -12.36
C LYS A 150 -5.25 8.90 -11.67
N GLU A 151 -5.44 7.75 -12.33
CA GLU A 151 -5.40 6.46 -11.63
C GLU A 151 -3.99 6.04 -11.20
N GLY A 152 -2.95 6.37 -11.99
CA GLY A 152 -1.57 6.15 -11.59
C GLY A 152 -1.24 6.94 -10.31
N LEU A 153 -1.58 8.23 -10.28
CA LEU A 153 -1.38 9.05 -9.09
C LEU A 153 -2.20 8.55 -7.89
N ALA A 154 -3.45 8.15 -8.10
CA ALA A 154 -4.31 7.64 -7.04
C ALA A 154 -3.80 6.32 -6.43
N LEU A 155 -3.15 5.47 -7.23
CA LEU A 155 -2.56 4.23 -6.77
C LEU A 155 -1.25 4.46 -6.01
N LEU A 156 -0.38 5.34 -6.52
CA LEU A 156 0.92 5.63 -5.91
C LEU A 156 0.83 6.49 -4.65
N ASN A 157 -0.13 7.42 -4.60
CA ASN A 157 -0.23 8.36 -3.49
C ASN A 157 -0.96 7.75 -2.28
N GLY A 158 -0.40 7.95 -1.10
CA GLY A 158 -0.92 7.48 0.18
C GLY A 158 0.13 6.79 1.05
N THR A 159 -0.21 6.54 2.31
CA THR A 159 0.71 6.05 3.35
C THR A 159 0.52 4.57 3.69
N GLN A 160 -0.04 3.78 2.76
CA GLN A 160 -0.49 2.43 3.06
C GLN A 160 0.64 1.46 3.40
N VAL A 161 1.85 1.65 2.86
CA VAL A 161 2.99 0.78 3.12
C VAL A 161 3.58 1.10 4.49
N SER A 162 3.81 2.38 4.77
CA SER A 162 4.24 2.85 6.08
C SER A 162 3.24 2.44 7.18
N THR A 163 1.94 2.60 6.92
CA THR A 163 0.89 2.18 7.86
C THR A 163 0.85 0.67 8.04
N ALA A 164 0.98 -0.12 6.97
CA ALA A 164 1.01 -1.58 7.07
C ALA A 164 2.19 -2.09 7.89
N ILE A 165 3.39 -1.52 7.69
CA ILE A 165 4.58 -1.85 8.47
C ILE A 165 4.39 -1.49 9.94
N ALA A 166 3.86 -0.29 10.23
CA ALA A 166 3.60 0.14 11.60
C ALA A 166 2.58 -0.76 12.30
N LEU A 167 1.54 -1.20 11.60
CA LEU A 167 0.55 -2.14 12.14
C LEU A 167 1.14 -3.53 12.39
N ASP A 168 1.94 -4.08 11.46
CA ASP A 168 2.63 -5.36 11.65
C ASP A 168 3.56 -5.32 12.87
N ALA A 169 4.29 -4.22 13.03
CA ALA A 169 5.13 -3.97 14.19
C ALA A 169 4.33 -3.82 15.49
N LEU A 170 3.21 -3.10 15.47
CA LEU A 170 2.33 -2.92 16.63
C LEU A 170 1.79 -4.26 17.12
N PHE A 171 1.21 -5.07 16.23
CA PHE A 171 0.66 -6.38 16.62
C PHE A 171 1.75 -7.34 17.11
N SER A 172 2.94 -7.27 16.52
CA SER A 172 4.10 -8.02 17.01
C SER A 172 4.52 -7.56 18.41
N ALA A 173 4.53 -6.24 18.66
CA ALA A 173 4.86 -5.66 19.95
C ALA A 173 3.85 -6.03 21.03
N GLU A 174 2.55 -6.07 20.74
CA GLU A 174 1.50 -6.52 21.68
C GLU A 174 1.73 -7.97 22.13
N ASN A 175 2.11 -8.86 21.22
CA ASN A 175 2.44 -10.25 21.53
C ASN A 175 3.70 -10.37 22.40
N VAL A 176 4.74 -9.60 22.07
CA VAL A 176 5.99 -9.57 22.84
C VAL A 176 5.74 -9.00 24.22
N PHE A 177 4.97 -7.91 24.34
CA PHE A 177 4.62 -7.29 25.61
C PHE A 177 3.84 -8.24 26.52
N THR A 178 2.84 -8.93 25.96
CA THR A 178 2.06 -9.93 26.72
C THR A 178 2.97 -11.07 27.22
N SER A 179 3.84 -11.58 26.35
CA SER A 179 4.82 -12.62 26.72
C SER A 179 5.79 -12.12 27.80
N ALA A 180 6.24 -10.87 27.71
CA ALA A 180 7.15 -10.26 28.68
C ALA A 180 6.51 -10.11 30.06
N LEU A 181 5.21 -9.78 30.13
CA LEU A 181 4.48 -9.73 31.40
C LEU A 181 4.43 -11.10 32.09
N VAL A 182 4.11 -12.16 31.35
CA VAL A 182 4.05 -13.53 31.90
C VAL A 182 5.45 -13.99 32.33
N ALA A 183 6.46 -13.81 31.49
CA ALA A 183 7.83 -14.17 31.82
C ALA A 183 8.36 -13.37 33.03
N GLY A 184 8.00 -12.08 33.13
CA GLY A 184 8.31 -11.24 34.28
C GLY A 184 7.67 -11.76 35.56
N ALA A 185 6.39 -12.12 35.53
CA ALA A 185 5.69 -12.68 36.69
C ALA A 185 6.32 -14.01 37.16
N MET A 186 6.64 -14.91 36.23
CA MET A 186 7.35 -16.16 36.54
C MET A 186 8.74 -15.91 37.13
N SER A 187 9.45 -14.88 36.66
CA SER A 187 10.77 -14.52 37.15
C SER A 187 10.71 -13.97 38.57
N VAL A 188 9.69 -13.16 38.89
CA VAL A 188 9.45 -12.68 40.26
C VAL A 188 9.20 -13.86 41.20
N ASP A 189 8.34 -14.80 40.81
CA ASP A 189 8.05 -16.00 41.60
C ASP A 189 9.31 -16.85 41.83
N ALA A 190 10.07 -17.14 40.77
CA ALA A 190 11.31 -17.93 40.84
C ALA A 190 12.38 -17.30 41.74
N LEU A 191 12.41 -15.96 41.82
CA LEU A 191 13.33 -15.20 42.67
C LEU A 191 12.79 -14.93 44.07
N GLN A 192 11.59 -15.44 44.40
CA GLN A 192 10.88 -15.12 45.65
C GLN A 192 10.73 -13.61 45.87
N GLY A 193 10.51 -12.87 44.79
CA GLY A 193 10.29 -11.43 44.82
C GLY A 193 8.95 -11.07 45.46
N SER A 194 8.89 -9.88 46.07
CA SER A 194 7.64 -9.38 46.65
C SER A 194 6.66 -8.93 45.56
N ASP A 195 5.38 -9.22 45.76
CA ASP A 195 4.27 -8.77 44.93
C ASP A 195 3.70 -7.40 45.36
N ALA A 196 4.09 -6.88 46.52
CA ALA A 196 3.66 -5.59 47.05
C ALA A 196 3.83 -4.41 46.06
N PRO A 197 4.89 -4.33 45.22
CA PRO A 197 5.02 -3.29 44.21
C PRO A 197 3.93 -3.29 43.13
N PHE A 198 3.18 -4.39 42.97
CA PHE A 198 2.11 -4.53 41.96
C PHE A 198 0.71 -4.19 42.51
N ASP A 199 0.61 -3.70 43.75
CA ASP A 199 -0.66 -3.29 44.34
C ASP A 199 -1.29 -2.14 43.53
N ALA A 200 -2.52 -2.36 43.06
CA ALA A 200 -3.23 -1.40 42.21
C ALA A 200 -3.34 0.01 42.82
N ARG A 201 -3.37 0.14 44.15
CA ARG A 201 -3.44 1.43 44.86
C ARG A 201 -2.17 2.25 44.65
N ILE A 202 -1.01 1.61 44.54
CA ILE A 202 0.27 2.28 44.30
C ILE A 202 0.27 2.89 42.89
N HIS A 203 -0.18 2.12 41.89
CA HIS A 203 -0.21 2.58 40.49
C HIS A 203 -1.28 3.64 40.24
N ALA A 204 -2.45 3.54 40.90
CA ALA A 204 -3.52 4.52 40.76
C ALA A 204 -3.12 5.94 41.19
N LEU A 205 -2.12 6.09 42.08
CA LEU A 205 -1.59 7.39 42.50
C LEU A 205 -0.65 8.04 41.47
N ARG A 206 -0.19 7.29 40.46
CA ARG A 206 0.80 7.77 39.48
C ARG A 206 0.19 8.65 38.36
N GLY A 207 -1.11 8.51 38.10
CA GLY A 207 -1.83 9.18 37.01
C GLY A 207 -1.96 8.29 35.77
#